data_AF-A0A4Q2DU26-F1
#
_entry.id   AF-A0A4Q2DU26-F1
#
_cell.length_a   1.000
_cell.length_b   1.000
_cell.length_c   1.000
_cell.angle_alpha   90.00
_cell.angle_beta   90.00
_cell.angle_gamma   90.00
#
_symmetry.space_group_name_H-M   'P 1'
#
loop_
_entity.id
_entity.type
_entity.pdbx_description
1 polymer ?
#
loop_
_entity_poly.entity_id
_entity_poly.type
_entity_poly.pdbx_seq_one_letter_code
_entity_poly.pdbx_strand_id
1 'polypeptide(L)'
;MKVGAQVMLIKNVVQGTLVNGSVGSVIAFATVYEAIQHHIRIAGIDPEDKKFQGSEEDTLIEVSKALKLQYTEPGEEPQAQQQQSGSQPKFSIEEKWPLVRFTDGLLLLCTPVEFTVVGIKGNLEARRQQVPLILAWALSIHKSQGQTLERVKIDMEHIFEKGQAYVALSRARSMDGLQIFNFNHAKIQVHPLVLKWQEFWLSLGDEDAEFLDSEGAFDSFFEPFDDDDIL
;
A
#
# COMPACT_ATOMS: atom_id res chain seq x y z
N MET A 1 14.32 -9.48 0.38
CA MET A 1 13.11 -9.90 1.12
C MET A 1 13.22 -11.41 1.38
N LYS A 2 12.65 -11.96 2.46
CA LYS A 2 12.73 -13.40 2.78
C LYS A 2 11.35 -13.94 3.19
N VAL A 3 11.20 -15.26 3.15
CA VAL A 3 10.01 -15.94 3.70
C VAL A 3 9.83 -15.58 5.18
N GLY A 4 8.59 -15.36 5.59
CA GLY A 4 8.20 -14.87 6.92
C GLY A 4 8.32 -13.37 7.11
N ALA A 5 8.79 -12.60 6.11
CA ALA A 5 8.82 -11.15 6.22
C ALA A 5 7.40 -10.55 6.13
N GLN A 6 7.07 -9.66 7.06
CA GLN A 6 5.89 -8.79 6.96
C GLN A 6 6.15 -7.72 5.90
N VAL A 7 5.19 -7.56 5.01
CA VAL A 7 5.26 -6.65 3.87
C VAL A 7 3.97 -5.87 3.71
N MET A 8 4.07 -4.71 3.06
CA MET A 8 2.94 -3.86 2.73
C MET A 8 2.95 -3.56 1.25
N LEU A 9 1.76 -3.63 0.65
CA LEU A 9 1.53 -3.33 -0.75
C LEU A 9 1.54 -1.81 -0.97
N ILE A 10 2.31 -1.34 -1.94
CA ILE A 10 2.48 0.11 -2.22
C ILE A 10 1.81 0.55 -3.53
N LYS A 11 1.08 -0.34 -4.18
CA LYS A 11 0.35 -0.06 -5.41
C LYS A 11 -0.92 -0.88 -5.46
N ASN A 12 -2.02 -0.29 -5.92
CA ASN A 12 -3.25 -1.02 -6.21
C ASN A 12 -2.97 -1.95 -7.40
N VAL A 13 -3.01 -3.26 -7.16
CA VAL A 13 -2.68 -4.30 -8.17
C VAL A 13 -3.84 -5.24 -8.47
N VAL A 14 -4.83 -5.35 -7.59
CA VAL A 14 -6.05 -6.12 -7.81
C VAL A 14 -7.23 -5.21 -7.54
N GLN A 15 -8.06 -4.94 -8.54
CA GLN A 15 -9.22 -4.06 -8.38
C GLN A 15 -10.17 -4.62 -7.32
N GLY A 16 -10.54 -3.77 -6.35
CA GLY A 16 -11.62 -4.03 -5.39
C GLY A 16 -11.26 -4.79 -4.11
N THR A 17 -10.07 -5.38 -3.97
CA THR A 17 -9.72 -6.15 -2.75
C THR A 17 -8.42 -5.68 -2.09
N LEU A 18 -7.32 -5.58 -2.84
CA LEU A 18 -6.03 -5.15 -2.30
C LEU A 18 -5.71 -3.72 -2.71
N VAL A 19 -5.51 -2.87 -1.70
CA VAL A 19 -5.22 -1.45 -1.85
C VAL A 19 -3.81 -1.13 -1.35
N ASN A 20 -3.32 0.05 -1.70
CA ASN A 20 -2.13 0.62 -1.08
C ASN A 20 -2.32 0.63 0.44
N GLY A 21 -1.39 0.03 1.18
CA GLY A 21 -1.48 -0.15 2.61
C GLY A 21 -1.91 -1.55 3.05
N SER A 22 -2.40 -2.42 2.15
CA SER A 22 -2.69 -3.82 2.49
C SER A 22 -1.43 -4.53 2.98
N VAL A 23 -1.51 -5.12 4.17
CA VAL A 23 -0.39 -5.82 4.83
C VAL A 23 -0.51 -7.33 4.61
N GLY A 24 0.62 -7.99 4.47
CA GLY A 24 0.69 -9.44 4.33
C GLY A 24 2.02 -10.00 4.79
N SER A 25 2.16 -11.32 4.67
CA SER A 25 3.40 -12.04 4.96
C SER A 25 3.88 -12.78 3.74
N VAL A 26 5.18 -12.71 3.45
CA VAL A 26 5.79 -13.53 2.38
C VAL A 26 5.80 -14.98 2.84
N ILE A 27 5.09 -15.85 2.12
CA ILE A 27 4.99 -17.27 2.46
C ILE A 27 5.93 -18.15 1.63
N ALA A 28 6.28 -17.72 0.42
CA ALA A 28 7.18 -18.44 -0.47
C ALA A 28 7.75 -17.51 -1.55
N PHE A 29 8.62 -18.05 -2.40
CA PHE A 29 9.02 -17.45 -3.67
C PHE A 29 8.65 -18.44 -4.77
N ALA A 30 7.89 -17.98 -5.76
CA ALA A 30 7.35 -18.83 -6.82
C ALA A 30 7.56 -18.21 -8.19
N THR A 31 7.61 -19.03 -9.23
CA THR A 31 7.63 -18.57 -10.63
C THR A 31 6.22 -18.22 -11.10
N VAL A 32 6.13 -17.52 -12.24
CA VAL A 32 4.84 -17.27 -12.91
C VAL A 32 4.16 -18.58 -13.30
N TYR A 33 4.93 -19.54 -13.80
CA TYR A 33 4.40 -20.86 -14.16
C TYR A 33 3.79 -21.58 -12.96
N GLU A 34 4.49 -21.63 -11.81
CA GLU A 34 3.96 -22.23 -10.58
C GLU A 34 2.67 -21.53 -10.11
N ALA A 35 2.58 -20.20 -10.25
CA ALA A 35 1.37 -19.47 -9.89
C ALA A 35 0.17 -19.82 -10.80
N ILE A 36 0.38 -19.96 -12.11
CA ILE A 36 -0.68 -20.35 -13.06
C ILE A 36 -1.20 -21.75 -12.73
N GLN A 37 -0.31 -22.73 -12.55
CA GLN A 37 -0.65 -24.11 -12.19
C GLN A 37 -1.51 -24.18 -10.92
N HIS A 38 -1.18 -23.37 -9.92
CA HIS A 38 -1.89 -23.32 -8.65
C HIS A 38 -3.05 -22.32 -8.60
N HIS A 39 -3.42 -21.72 -9.73
CA HIS A 39 -4.52 -20.73 -9.84
C HIS A 39 -4.34 -19.55 -8.87
N ILE A 40 -3.10 -19.13 -8.65
CA ILE A 40 -2.72 -18.02 -7.79
C ILE A 40 -2.81 -16.72 -8.60
N ARG A 41 -3.37 -15.66 -7.99
CA ARG A 41 -3.42 -14.34 -8.62
C ARG A 41 -2.02 -13.76 -8.82
N ILE A 42 -1.81 -13.08 -9.94
CA ILE A 42 -0.52 -12.49 -10.30
C ILE A 42 -0.68 -10.97 -10.35
N ALA A 43 0.24 -10.23 -9.73
CA ALA A 43 0.19 -8.77 -9.72
C ALA A 43 0.27 -8.20 -11.15
N GLY A 44 -0.63 -7.28 -11.48
CA GLY A 44 -0.70 -6.67 -12.82
C GLY A 44 -1.44 -7.50 -13.87
N ILE A 45 -1.99 -8.66 -13.50
CA ILE A 45 -2.84 -9.49 -14.35
C ILE A 45 -4.26 -9.48 -13.77
N ASP A 46 -5.24 -9.11 -14.61
CA ASP A 46 -6.65 -9.18 -14.24
C ASP A 46 -7.20 -10.57 -14.59
N PRO A 47 -7.64 -11.38 -13.61
CA PRO A 47 -8.18 -12.72 -13.87
C PRO A 47 -9.47 -12.70 -14.70
N GLU A 48 -10.19 -11.58 -14.75
CA GLU A 48 -11.43 -11.46 -15.55
C GLU A 48 -11.15 -11.07 -17.02
N ASP A 49 -9.92 -10.72 -17.37
CA ASP A 49 -9.56 -10.44 -18.76
C ASP A 49 -9.55 -11.73 -19.58
N LYS A 50 -10.40 -11.78 -20.61
CA LYS A 50 -10.59 -12.92 -21.52
C LYS A 50 -9.29 -13.39 -22.17
N LYS A 51 -8.26 -12.53 -22.24
CA LYS A 51 -6.92 -12.89 -22.75
C LYS A 51 -6.22 -13.96 -21.92
N PHE A 52 -6.60 -14.14 -20.66
CA PHE A 52 -6.00 -15.13 -19.76
C PHE A 52 -6.90 -16.37 -19.55
N GLN A 53 -7.99 -16.49 -20.30
CA GLN A 53 -8.93 -17.62 -20.28
C GLN A 53 -8.60 -18.58 -21.43
N GLY A 54 -7.54 -19.37 -21.26
CA GLY A 54 -7.03 -20.30 -22.27
C GLY A 54 -6.41 -21.57 -21.65
N SER A 55 -5.64 -22.33 -22.45
CA SER A 55 -4.81 -23.39 -21.91
C SER A 55 -3.71 -22.80 -21.01
N GLU A 56 -3.10 -23.62 -20.13
CA GLU A 56 -2.01 -23.15 -19.26
C GLU A 56 -0.85 -22.55 -20.06
N GLU A 57 -0.58 -23.10 -21.25
CA GLU A 57 0.46 -22.64 -22.16
C GLU A 57 0.09 -21.29 -22.81
N ASP A 58 -1.15 -21.12 -23.27
CA ASP A 58 -1.65 -19.86 -23.80
C ASP A 58 -1.62 -18.75 -22.74
N THR A 59 -2.08 -19.07 -21.52
CA THR A 59 -2.07 -18.13 -20.39
C THR A 59 -0.64 -17.75 -20.01
N LEU A 60 0.29 -18.71 -20.02
CA LEU A 60 1.71 -18.43 -19.73
C LEU A 60 2.31 -17.49 -20.76
N ILE A 61 2.00 -17.67 -22.05
CA ILE A 61 2.44 -16.78 -23.13
C ILE A 61 1.89 -15.37 -22.94
N GLU A 62 0.58 -15.22 -22.69
CA GLU A 62 -0.05 -13.91 -22.52
C GLU A 62 0.43 -13.19 -21.25
N VAL A 63 0.58 -13.91 -20.13
CA VAL A 63 1.14 -13.36 -18.89
C VAL A 63 2.60 -12.94 -19.08
N SER A 64 3.41 -13.77 -19.77
CA SER A 64 4.81 -13.44 -20.07
C SER A 64 4.94 -12.17 -20.90
N LYS A 65 4.07 -12.00 -21.91
CA LYS A 65 3.99 -10.76 -22.70
C LYS A 65 3.58 -9.56 -21.83
N ALA A 66 2.53 -9.69 -21.02
CA ALA A 66 2.03 -8.62 -20.18
C ALA A 66 3.07 -8.16 -19.14
N LEU A 67 3.81 -9.10 -18.56
CA LEU A 67 4.87 -8.83 -17.58
C LEU A 67 6.24 -8.49 -18.20
N LYS A 68 6.35 -8.51 -19.53
CA LYS A 68 7.61 -8.29 -20.28
C LYS A 68 8.73 -9.25 -19.87
N LEU A 69 8.39 -10.52 -19.64
CA LEU A 69 9.34 -11.58 -19.32
C LEU A 69 10.03 -12.08 -20.60
N GLN A 70 11.32 -12.43 -20.49
CA GLN A 70 12.03 -13.20 -21.50
C GLN A 70 11.60 -14.66 -21.39
N TYR A 71 10.88 -15.10 -22.42
CA TYR A 71 10.59 -16.51 -22.68
C TYR A 71 11.64 -17.02 -23.67
N THR A 72 12.32 -18.11 -23.32
CA THR A 72 13.16 -18.86 -24.26
C THR A 72 12.49 -20.20 -24.44
N GLU A 73 12.12 -20.55 -25.67
CA GLU A 73 11.52 -21.86 -25.93
C GLU A 73 12.51 -22.95 -25.51
N PRO A 74 12.04 -24.04 -24.86
CA PRO A 74 12.91 -25.15 -24.50
C PRO A 74 13.60 -25.73 -25.73
N GLY A 75 14.87 -25.38 -25.94
CA GLY A 75 15.68 -25.82 -27.09
C GLY A 75 16.32 -24.72 -27.95
N GLU A 76 16.01 -23.44 -27.72
CA GLU A 76 16.68 -22.34 -28.43
C GLU A 76 17.95 -21.88 -27.69
N GLU A 77 19.10 -21.86 -28.39
CA GLU A 77 20.32 -21.25 -27.87
C GLU A 77 20.17 -19.71 -27.79
N PRO A 78 20.58 -19.07 -26.68
CA PRO A 78 20.44 -17.63 -26.54
C PRO A 78 21.32 -16.89 -27.54
N GLN A 79 20.69 -16.37 -28.61
CA GLN A 79 21.37 -15.49 -29.56
C GLN A 79 21.68 -14.15 -28.89
N ALA A 80 22.96 -13.79 -28.89
CA ALA A 80 23.47 -12.54 -28.33
C ALA A 80 22.83 -11.32 -29.03
N GLN A 81 21.86 -10.68 -28.38
CA GLN A 81 21.23 -9.46 -28.88
C GLN A 81 22.17 -8.26 -28.71
N GLN A 82 22.49 -7.60 -29.83
CA GLN A 82 23.28 -6.37 -29.89
C GLN A 82 22.63 -5.25 -29.05
N GLN A 83 23.49 -4.54 -28.31
CA GLN A 83 23.15 -3.45 -27.40
C GLN A 83 22.54 -2.27 -28.16
N GLN A 84 21.29 -1.91 -27.81
CA GLN A 84 20.74 -0.59 -28.07
C GLN A 84 20.48 0.11 -26.73
N SER A 85 20.90 1.37 -26.68
CA SER A 85 20.88 2.28 -25.53
C SER A 85 19.47 2.49 -24.98
N GLY A 86 19.26 2.05 -23.74
CA GLY A 86 17.99 2.16 -23.02
C GLY A 86 17.54 0.80 -22.49
N SER A 87 18.39 0.14 -21.69
CA SER A 87 18.12 -1.19 -21.16
C SER A 87 16.87 -1.18 -20.28
N GLN A 88 15.72 -1.54 -20.83
CA GLN A 88 14.58 -1.93 -20.00
C GLN A 88 15.03 -3.13 -19.14
N PRO A 89 14.66 -3.18 -17.85
CA PRO A 89 14.92 -4.37 -17.05
C PRO A 89 14.18 -5.54 -17.68
N LYS A 90 14.95 -6.56 -18.07
CA LYS A 90 14.44 -7.80 -18.67
C LYS A 90 14.40 -8.85 -17.56
N PHE A 91 13.22 -9.42 -17.30
CA PHE A 91 12.99 -10.44 -16.26
C PHE A 91 12.87 -11.83 -16.90
N SER A 92 13.25 -12.90 -16.21
CA SER A 92 13.14 -14.28 -16.74
C SER A 92 11.84 -14.96 -16.29
N ILE A 93 11.32 -15.91 -17.08
CA ILE A 93 10.20 -16.77 -16.67
C ILE A 93 10.55 -17.69 -15.48
N GLU A 94 11.82 -18.05 -15.33
CA GLU A 94 12.33 -18.85 -14.20
C GLU A 94 12.54 -18.01 -12.94
N GLU A 95 12.41 -16.68 -13.05
CA GLU A 95 12.62 -15.77 -11.94
C GLU A 95 11.51 -15.93 -10.90
N LYS A 96 11.92 -16.05 -9.64
CA LYS A 96 11.00 -16.26 -8.52
C LYS A 96 10.63 -14.95 -7.86
N TRP A 97 9.34 -14.77 -7.66
CA TRP A 97 8.75 -13.57 -7.07
C TRP A 97 8.10 -13.90 -5.72
N PRO A 98 8.02 -12.93 -4.80
CA PRO A 98 7.42 -13.16 -3.50
C PRO A 98 5.93 -13.51 -3.63
N LEU A 99 5.56 -14.67 -3.09
CA LEU A 99 4.18 -15.07 -2.88
C LEU A 99 3.75 -14.56 -1.50
N VAL A 100 2.76 -13.66 -1.48
CA VAL A 100 2.29 -12.99 -0.27
C VAL A 100 0.90 -13.50 0.09
N ARG A 101 0.71 -13.82 1.38
CA ARG A 101 -0.60 -14.00 1.99
C ARG A 101 -0.99 -12.73 2.72
N PHE A 102 -2.05 -12.08 2.26
CA PHE A 102 -2.58 -10.88 2.87
C PHE A 102 -3.49 -11.19 4.06
N THR A 103 -3.77 -10.19 4.89
CA THR A 103 -4.59 -10.33 6.10
C THR A 103 -6.04 -10.76 5.83
N ASP A 104 -6.55 -10.47 4.64
CA ASP A 104 -7.85 -10.94 4.15
C ASP A 104 -7.85 -12.40 3.67
N GLY A 105 -6.68 -13.06 3.70
CA GLY A 105 -6.48 -14.42 3.24
C GLY A 105 -6.11 -14.54 1.76
N LEU A 106 -6.10 -13.44 1.00
CA LEU A 106 -5.78 -13.47 -0.42
C LEU A 106 -4.31 -13.86 -0.64
N LEU A 107 -4.06 -14.74 -1.61
CA LEU A 107 -2.73 -15.07 -2.11
C LEU A 107 -2.45 -14.31 -3.40
N LEU A 108 -1.30 -13.64 -3.45
CA LEU A 108 -0.85 -12.89 -4.62
C LEU A 108 0.63 -13.16 -4.88
N LEU A 109 0.96 -13.55 -6.12
CA LEU A 109 2.31 -13.51 -6.63
C LEU A 109 2.67 -12.07 -7.02
N CYS A 110 3.57 -11.45 -6.25
CA CYS A 110 3.94 -10.05 -6.46
C CYS A 110 5.10 -9.93 -7.46
N THR A 111 4.77 -9.96 -8.75
CA THR A 111 5.69 -9.68 -9.86
C THR A 111 6.00 -8.17 -9.96
N PRO A 112 7.08 -7.77 -10.67
CA PRO A 112 7.39 -6.36 -10.89
C PRO A 112 6.29 -5.65 -11.68
N VAL A 113 5.87 -4.49 -11.19
CA VAL A 113 4.90 -3.61 -11.85
C VAL A 113 5.54 -2.27 -12.19
N GLU A 114 5.01 -1.58 -13.20
CA GLU A 114 5.52 -0.27 -13.61
C GLU A 114 4.97 0.85 -12.72
N PHE A 115 5.84 1.67 -12.16
CA PHE A 115 5.56 2.92 -11.48
C PHE A 115 5.89 4.05 -12.45
N THR A 116 4.94 4.96 -12.68
CA THR A 116 5.12 6.08 -13.60
C THR A 116 4.93 7.40 -12.87
N VAL A 117 5.69 8.41 -13.28
CA VAL A 117 5.52 9.80 -12.88
C VAL A 117 5.18 10.58 -14.15
N VAL A 118 4.01 11.21 -14.13
CA VAL A 118 3.51 12.03 -15.24
C VAL A 118 3.61 13.49 -14.81
N GLY A 119 4.27 14.29 -15.65
CA GLY A 119 4.43 15.72 -15.42
C GLY A 119 3.12 16.49 -15.58
N ILE A 120 3.13 17.76 -15.19
CA ILE A 120 1.95 18.65 -15.24
C ILE A 120 1.39 18.78 -16.67
N LYS A 121 2.26 18.64 -17.69
CA LYS A 121 1.87 18.69 -19.12
C LYS A 121 1.38 17.34 -19.67
N GLY A 122 1.23 16.31 -18.84
CA GLY A 122 0.79 14.97 -19.24
C GLY A 122 1.87 14.09 -19.86
N ASN A 123 3.12 14.56 -19.96
CA ASN A 123 4.24 13.77 -20.44
C ASN A 123 4.77 12.81 -19.36
N LEU A 124 5.13 11.59 -19.76
CA LEU A 124 5.84 10.65 -18.88
C LEU A 124 7.24 11.20 -18.58
N GLU A 125 7.52 11.49 -17.32
CA GLU A 125 8.81 12.04 -16.88
C GLU A 125 9.73 10.94 -16.35
N ALA A 126 9.17 9.96 -15.63
CA ALA A 126 9.93 8.84 -15.12
C ALA A 126 9.10 7.56 -15.09
N ARG A 127 9.77 6.42 -15.25
CA ARG A 127 9.19 5.10 -15.00
C ARG A 127 10.17 4.21 -14.26
N ARG A 128 9.64 3.30 -13.45
CA ARG A 128 10.41 2.29 -12.71
C ARG A 128 9.63 0.99 -12.66
N GLN A 129 10.25 -0.13 -13.05
CA GLN A 129 9.67 -1.45 -12.76
C GLN A 129 10.22 -1.96 -11.44
N GLN A 130 9.33 -2.38 -10.55
CA GLN A 130 9.69 -2.86 -9.21
C GLN A 130 8.58 -3.73 -8.64
N VAL A 131 8.94 -4.70 -7.80
CA VAL A 131 7.95 -5.46 -7.01
C VAL A 131 7.20 -4.49 -6.08
N PRO A 132 5.85 -4.47 -6.06
CA PRO A 132 5.07 -3.45 -5.35
C PRO A 132 4.97 -3.69 -3.84
N LEU A 133 6.07 -4.09 -3.20
CA LEU A 133 6.13 -4.41 -1.77
C LEU A 133 7.24 -3.62 -1.07
N ILE A 134 6.97 -3.23 0.17
CA ILE A 134 7.98 -2.76 1.12
C ILE A 134 7.94 -3.62 2.38
N LEU A 135 9.04 -3.67 3.13
CA LEU A 135 9.05 -4.29 4.45
C LEU A 135 8.16 -3.48 5.40
N ALA A 136 7.36 -4.16 6.21
CA ALA A 136 6.31 -3.55 7.02
C ALA A 136 6.36 -3.94 8.51
N TRP A 137 7.51 -4.39 9.00
CA TRP A 137 7.74 -4.60 10.44
C TRP A 137 7.83 -3.28 11.22
N ALA A 138 8.29 -2.23 10.55
CA ALA A 138 8.34 -0.87 11.07
C ALA A 138 7.75 0.06 10.01
N LEU A 139 6.78 0.86 10.43
CA LEU A 139 6.06 1.81 9.58
C LEU A 139 6.11 3.18 10.25
N SER A 140 6.09 4.25 9.45
CA SER A 140 5.83 5.58 9.99
C SER A 140 4.38 5.68 10.47
N ILE A 141 4.13 6.58 11.43
CA ILE A 141 2.78 6.82 11.97
C ILE A 141 1.81 7.15 10.83
N HIS A 142 2.20 8.02 9.90
CA HIS A 142 1.43 8.35 8.70
C HIS A 142 1.05 7.14 7.84
N LYS A 143 1.97 6.19 7.63
CA LYS A 143 1.68 4.99 6.85
C LYS A 143 0.80 3.98 7.60
N SER A 144 0.74 4.06 8.92
CA SER A 144 -0.14 3.24 9.75
C SER A 144 -1.57 3.80 9.92
N GLN A 145 -1.84 5.03 9.46
CA GLN A 145 -3.16 5.65 9.62
C GLN A 145 -4.26 4.81 8.97
N GLY A 146 -5.38 4.64 9.69
CA GLY A 146 -6.49 3.79 9.25
C GLY A 146 -6.27 2.29 9.46
N GLN A 147 -5.05 1.85 9.75
CA GLN A 147 -4.77 0.44 10.03
C GLN A 147 -5.14 0.07 11.47
N THR A 148 -5.47 -1.21 11.67
CA THR A 148 -5.66 -1.78 13.01
C THR A 148 -4.59 -2.83 13.24
N LEU A 149 -3.77 -2.65 14.29
CA LEU A 149 -2.60 -3.47 14.56
C LEU A 149 -2.80 -4.27 15.86
N GLU A 150 -2.65 -5.59 15.79
CA GLU A 150 -2.82 -6.48 16.95
C GLU A 150 -1.71 -6.34 17.99
N ARG A 151 -0.48 -6.12 17.50
CA ARG A 151 0.70 -5.89 18.33
C ARG A 151 1.50 -4.75 17.72
N VAL A 152 1.79 -3.73 18.50
CA VAL A 152 2.51 -2.55 18.05
C VAL A 152 3.49 -2.06 19.11
N LYS A 153 4.69 -1.73 18.65
CA LYS A 153 5.71 -1.03 19.44
C LYS A 153 5.84 0.38 18.88
N ILE A 154 5.58 1.37 19.72
CA ILE A 154 5.59 2.79 19.36
C ILE A 154 6.79 3.45 20.01
N ASP A 155 7.59 4.14 19.21
CA ASP A 155 8.67 5.00 19.68
C ASP A 155 8.26 6.46 19.58
N MET A 156 8.23 7.17 20.71
CA MET A 156 7.78 8.56 20.79
C MET A 156 8.91 9.59 20.65
N GLU A 157 10.16 9.16 20.50
CA GLU A 157 11.33 10.05 20.44
C GLU A 157 11.23 11.08 19.29
N HIS A 158 10.72 10.64 18.14
CA HIS A 158 10.60 11.47 16.93
C HIS A 158 9.17 11.96 16.63
N ILE A 159 8.26 11.92 17.60
CA ILE A 159 6.95 12.59 17.45
C ILE A 159 7.18 14.11 17.51
N PHE A 160 6.66 14.86 16.53
CA PHE A 160 6.85 16.32 16.45
C PHE A 160 5.56 17.11 16.20
N GLU A 161 4.49 16.47 15.70
CA GLU A 161 3.19 17.14 15.50
C GLU A 161 2.19 16.77 16.60
N LYS A 162 1.27 17.71 16.87
CA LYS A 162 0.13 17.49 17.77
C LYS A 162 -0.77 16.39 17.18
N GLY A 163 -1.33 15.54 18.03
CA GLY A 163 -2.18 14.42 17.58
C GLY A 163 -1.47 13.19 17.01
N GLN A 164 -0.20 13.26 16.56
CA GLN A 164 0.54 12.08 16.06
C GLN A 164 0.64 10.95 17.10
N ALA A 165 0.85 11.30 18.38
CA ALA A 165 0.87 10.32 19.47
C ALA A 165 -0.48 9.60 19.60
N TYR A 166 -1.58 10.32 19.47
CA TYR A 166 -2.92 9.76 19.50
C TYR A 166 -3.19 8.84 18.30
N VAL A 167 -2.80 9.27 17.09
CA VAL A 167 -2.93 8.44 15.88
C VAL A 167 -2.18 7.13 16.05
N ALA A 168 -0.94 7.17 16.56
CA ALA A 168 -0.13 5.98 16.80
C ALA A 168 -0.76 5.04 17.85
N LEU A 169 -1.17 5.59 19.00
CA LEU A 169 -1.77 4.81 20.09
C LEU A 169 -3.10 4.18 19.68
N SER A 170 -3.94 4.91 18.95
CA SER A 170 -5.24 4.42 18.46
C SER A 170 -5.13 3.28 17.43
N ARG A 171 -3.92 2.95 16.94
CA ARG A 171 -3.73 1.77 16.07
C ARG A 171 -3.76 0.46 16.85
N ALA A 172 -3.43 0.48 18.15
CA ALA A 172 -3.42 -0.71 18.99
C ALA A 172 -4.85 -1.15 19.33
N ARG A 173 -5.14 -2.46 19.20
CA ARG A 173 -6.45 -3.01 19.62
C ARG A 173 -6.57 -3.22 21.13
N SER A 174 -5.47 -3.46 21.82
CA SER A 174 -5.45 -3.77 23.24
C SER A 174 -4.18 -3.24 23.91
N MET A 175 -4.28 -3.02 25.22
CA MET A 175 -3.12 -2.62 26.03
C MET A 175 -2.05 -3.72 26.07
N ASP A 176 -2.45 -5.00 26.08
CA ASP A 176 -1.53 -6.14 26.07
C ASP A 176 -0.70 -6.23 24.76
N GLY A 177 -1.25 -5.70 23.67
CA GLY A 177 -0.60 -5.61 22.36
C GLY A 177 0.26 -4.37 22.18
N LEU A 178 0.28 -3.43 23.15
CA LEU A 178 0.90 -2.12 23.03
C LEU A 178 2.18 -2.03 23.86
N GLN A 179 3.27 -1.60 23.23
CA GLN A 179 4.50 -1.22 23.92
C GLN A 179 4.93 0.19 23.52
N ILE A 180 5.28 1.03 24.50
CA ILE A 180 5.70 2.42 24.27
C ILE A 180 7.15 2.60 24.70
N PHE A 181 7.94 3.26 23.86
CA PHE A 181 9.33 3.68 24.12
C PHE A 181 9.42 5.20 24.10
N ASN A 182 10.41 5.73 24.85
CA ASN A 182 10.74 7.15 24.87
C ASN A 182 9.53 8.07 25.13
N PHE A 183 8.64 7.62 26.03
CA PHE A 183 7.41 8.35 26.36
C PHE A 183 7.73 9.76 26.83
N ASN A 184 7.08 10.74 26.21
CA ASN A 184 7.18 12.14 26.59
C ASN A 184 5.77 12.74 26.68
N HIS A 185 5.32 13.00 27.91
CA HIS A 185 4.00 13.57 28.17
C HIS A 185 3.78 14.91 27.47
N ALA A 186 4.83 15.73 27.29
CA ALA A 186 4.71 17.02 26.62
C ALA A 186 4.31 16.90 25.14
N LYS A 187 4.45 15.71 24.53
CA LYS A 187 4.06 15.44 23.15
C LYS A 187 2.62 14.96 22.98
N ILE A 188 1.92 14.72 24.10
CA ILE A 188 0.51 14.32 24.10
C ILE A 188 -0.31 15.60 24.23
N GLN A 189 -0.45 16.30 23.10
CA GLN A 189 -1.17 17.55 23.02
C GLN A 189 -2.22 17.49 21.91
N VAL A 190 -3.39 18.04 22.22
CA VAL A 190 -4.47 18.27 21.25
C VAL A 190 -4.31 19.67 20.68
N HIS A 191 -4.62 19.85 19.39
CA HIS A 191 -4.62 21.18 18.79
C HIS A 191 -5.72 22.05 19.43
N PRO A 192 -5.45 23.30 19.85
CA PRO A 192 -6.46 24.15 20.48
C PRO A 192 -7.73 24.35 19.63
N LEU A 193 -7.62 24.36 18.30
CA LEU A 193 -8.79 24.44 17.41
C LEU A 193 -9.69 23.21 17.53
N VAL A 194 -9.13 22.01 17.70
CA VAL A 194 -9.92 20.79 17.87
C VAL A 194 -10.71 20.82 19.19
N LEU A 195 -10.14 21.40 20.24
CA LEU A 195 -10.85 21.60 21.52
C LEU A 195 -12.00 22.59 21.35
N LYS A 196 -11.75 23.75 20.71
CA LYS A 196 -12.80 24.73 20.41
C LYS A 196 -13.91 24.14 19.54
N TRP A 197 -13.55 23.33 18.55
CA TRP A 197 -14.49 22.64 17.68
C TRP A 197 -15.34 21.64 18.45
N GLN A 198 -14.73 20.86 19.35
CA GLN A 198 -15.45 19.92 20.21
C GLN A 198 -16.39 20.64 21.17
N GLU A 199 -15.97 21.77 21.77
CA GLU A 199 -16.81 22.60 22.62
C GLU A 199 -17.99 23.21 21.86
N PHE A 200 -17.75 23.70 20.64
CA PHE A 200 -18.79 24.18 19.74
C PHE A 200 -19.83 23.09 19.44
N TRP A 201 -19.37 21.90 19.06
CA TRP A 201 -20.26 20.76 18.79
C TRP A 201 -21.04 20.29 20.02
N LEU A 202 -20.45 20.30 21.21
CA LEU A 202 -21.16 19.95 22.45
C LEU A 202 -22.16 21.04 22.89
N SER A 203 -21.99 22.28 22.41
CA SER A 203 -22.90 23.39 22.71
C SER A 203 -24.15 23.41 21.81
N LEU A 204 -24.07 22.77 20.65
CA LEU A 204 -25.22 22.50 19.78
C LEU A 204 -26.07 21.40 20.45
N GLY A 205 -27.31 21.71 20.80
CA GLY A 205 -28.24 20.70 21.32
C GLY A 205 -28.61 19.67 20.24
N ASP A 206 -29.17 18.52 20.64
CA ASP A 206 -29.57 17.44 19.72
C ASP A 206 -30.47 17.92 18.56
N GLU A 207 -31.25 18.98 18.74
CA GLU A 207 -32.15 19.56 17.73
C GLU A 207 -31.43 20.40 16.65
N ASP A 208 -30.27 20.98 16.95
CA ASP A 208 -29.48 21.79 16.00
C ASP A 208 -28.47 20.94 15.20
N ALA A 209 -28.10 19.77 15.74
CA ALA A 209 -27.19 18.81 15.10
C ALA A 209 -27.82 18.08 13.90
N GLU A 210 -29.15 17.95 13.83
CA GLU A 210 -29.87 17.43 12.65
C GLU A 210 -30.00 18.47 11.53
N PHE A 211 -29.93 19.77 11.87
CA PHE A 211 -30.17 20.87 10.92
C PHE A 211 -28.91 21.30 10.16
N LEU A 212 -27.74 21.05 10.73
CA LEU A 212 -26.45 21.22 10.08
C LEU A 212 -25.98 19.85 9.57
N ASP A 213 -25.99 19.66 8.25
CA ASP A 213 -25.11 18.68 7.62
C ASP A 213 -23.70 18.86 8.20
N SER A 214 -23.02 17.76 8.48
CA SER A 214 -21.62 17.70 8.88
C SER A 214 -20.69 18.67 8.12
N GLU A 215 -20.97 18.99 6.85
CA GLU A 215 -20.23 20.00 6.07
C GLU A 215 -20.56 21.46 6.48
N GLY A 216 -21.83 21.79 6.74
CA GLY A 216 -22.25 23.17 7.09
C GLY A 216 -21.84 23.61 8.49
N ALA A 217 -21.81 22.69 9.46
CA ALA A 217 -21.27 22.95 10.80
C ALA A 217 -19.74 23.09 10.80
N PHE A 218 -19.07 22.40 9.88
CA PHE A 218 -17.62 22.48 9.73
C PHE A 218 -17.22 23.83 9.14
N ASP A 219 -17.80 24.21 8.00
CA ASP A 219 -17.49 25.47 7.32
C ASP A 219 -17.80 26.69 8.20
N SER A 220 -18.95 26.70 8.90
CA SER A 220 -19.31 27.81 9.79
C SER A 220 -18.38 27.96 11.00
N PHE A 221 -17.78 26.86 11.48
CA PHE A 221 -16.77 26.93 12.55
C PHE A 221 -15.41 27.41 12.03
N PHE A 222 -15.01 26.98 10.83
CA PHE A 222 -13.67 27.26 10.28
C PHE A 222 -13.56 28.57 9.48
N GLU A 223 -14.66 29.13 8.97
CA GLU A 223 -14.72 30.44 8.29
C GLU A 223 -13.96 31.61 8.98
N PRO A 224 -13.96 31.74 10.33
CA PRO A 224 -13.23 32.82 11.00
C PRO A 224 -11.73 32.55 11.25
N PHE A 225 -11.18 31.41 10.84
CA PHE A 225 -9.76 31.05 11.00
C PHE A 225 -9.02 31.13 9.65
N ASP A 226 -7.84 31.76 9.62
CA ASP A 226 -7.00 31.78 8.41
C ASP A 226 -6.33 30.40 8.20
N ASP A 227 -6.00 30.03 6.95
CA ASP A 227 -5.35 28.74 6.63
C ASP A 227 -4.03 28.51 7.39
N ASP A 228 -3.34 29.59 7.76
CA ASP A 228 -2.09 29.57 8.55
C ASP A 228 -2.34 29.20 10.03
N ASP A 229 -3.57 29.28 10.54
CA ASP A 229 -3.94 28.87 11.91
C ASP A 229 -4.27 27.37 12.02
N ILE A 230 -4.44 26.67 10.89
CA ILE A 230 -4.98 25.30 10.80
C ILE A 230 -3.88 24.23 10.71
N LEU A 231 -2.63 24.61 10.39
CA LEU A 231 -1.45 23.73 10.27
C LEU A 231 -0.57 23.73 11.54
#